data_AF-A0A059D2I0-F1
#
_entry.id   AF-A0A059D2I0-F1
#
_cell.length_a   1.000
_cell.length_b   1.000
_cell.length_c   1.000
_cell.angle_alpha   90.00
_cell.angle_beta   90.00
_cell.angle_gamma   90.00
#
_symmetry.space_group_name_H-M   'P 1'
#
loop_
_entity.id
_entity.type
_entity.pdbx_description
1 polymer ?
#
loop_
_entity_poly.entity_id
_entity_poly.type
_entity_poly.pdbx_seq_one_letter_code
_entity_poly.pdbx_strand_id
1 'polypeptide(L)'
;MSVGTRGPTNLFGHPTDQLLAELDSELSQWDSLTTRPVTKISFGHFPLSFSAASSSGKSLRDIFLKHSLSAYLCGHLHTKFGKNLKRHHQPGDDLSFLHNLFQPNIHQMPTLRDPNCSSGAFPSKEFWEWEMGDWRESRVMRILAIDSGHVSYLDLHFKTGVKKTIIMPTFPLDSRFMSTSLSHHRYECQYMVPSSYETVRALVFSVSPIMSVVARVYDSRDGDLHIVMEADMTKHEGNTPRGNFYSAPWNYRAFEDPSPNRYWLQIEAVDMAGKSSSTELRPFSINGLNAQVPWTWKEFFVMGCQWASLYVPLLWSVLCFMFSILLIPKALQTFLKKQCSFMRFATGKGIVGGMAWFLQELCNFPGLWFGILGYLFFLLCFPWLSGRIFNNGGMGYMTYKGWFVKDIHSGKNHELVGFPDVMVIVLPHLVTVVLPMILVCAALAAERGLHQHICSTAGKKEDDYGQEKKRSLNHDTPGIKRPVPAIRDRWLRKLLVVICIAVCCKHFMNCRALIKAYEMNPFIHFPGYSLSVPVLVAYAVYKTRSNNRPRH
;
A
#
# COMPACT_ATOMS: atom_id res chain seq x y z
N MET A 1 -22.63 7.77 18.23
CA MET A 1 -21.49 6.98 17.73
C MET A 1 -21.84 6.48 16.35
N SER A 2 -21.22 7.01 15.30
CA SER A 2 -21.39 6.48 13.94
C SER A 2 -20.79 5.07 13.91
N VAL A 3 -21.59 4.09 13.49
CA VAL A 3 -21.19 2.68 13.47
C VAL A 3 -20.21 2.50 12.32
N GLY A 4 -18.99 2.03 12.61
CA GLY A 4 -18.03 1.66 11.57
C GLY A 4 -18.55 0.53 10.69
N THR A 5 -18.09 0.50 9.44
CA THR A 5 -18.37 -0.61 8.52
C THR A 5 -17.78 -1.92 9.06
N ARG A 6 -18.40 -3.04 8.71
CA ARG A 6 -17.83 -4.36 8.97
C ARG A 6 -16.60 -4.61 8.10
N GLY A 7 -15.64 -5.35 8.64
CA GLY A 7 -14.52 -5.87 7.87
C GLY A 7 -15.01 -6.81 6.76
N PRO A 8 -14.33 -6.88 5.60
CA PRO A 8 -13.01 -6.28 5.31
C PRO A 8 -13.04 -4.81 4.91
N THR A 9 -14.21 -4.16 4.79
CA THR A 9 -14.32 -2.77 4.30
C THR A 9 -14.20 -1.70 5.41
N ASN A 10 -13.31 -1.92 6.37
CA ASN A 10 -12.99 -1.00 7.48
C ASN A 10 -11.47 -0.85 7.58
N LEU A 11 -10.86 -0.57 6.43
CA LEU A 11 -9.43 -0.37 6.25
C LEU A 11 -9.08 1.13 6.21
N PHE A 12 -10.01 1.97 5.76
CA PHE A 12 -9.81 3.42 5.65
C PHE A 12 -10.63 4.20 6.67
N GLY A 13 -10.04 5.29 7.16
CA GLY A 13 -10.77 6.35 7.85
C GLY A 13 -11.55 7.22 6.85
N HIS A 14 -12.79 7.58 7.21
CA HIS A 14 -13.68 8.41 6.39
C HIS A 14 -14.01 9.72 7.12
N PRO A 15 -13.16 10.76 7.04
CA PRO A 15 -13.45 12.04 7.67
C PRO A 15 -14.65 12.70 6.97
N THR A 16 -15.62 13.18 7.76
CA THR A 16 -16.75 13.97 7.26
C THR A 16 -16.36 15.44 7.11
N ASP A 17 -17.05 16.18 6.23
CA ASP A 17 -16.83 17.62 6.10
C ASP A 17 -17.09 18.37 7.42
N GLN A 18 -18.05 17.89 8.22
CA GLN A 18 -18.32 18.41 9.55
C GLN A 18 -17.13 18.22 10.49
N LEU A 19 -16.56 17.00 10.56
CA LEU A 19 -15.39 16.72 11.39
C LEU A 19 -14.21 17.60 10.99
N LEU A 20 -13.97 17.76 9.69
CA LEU A 20 -12.89 18.61 9.19
C LEU A 20 -13.12 20.08 9.56
N ALA A 21 -14.35 20.58 9.50
CA ALA A 21 -14.69 21.95 9.89
C ALA A 21 -14.55 22.17 11.41
N GLU A 22 -14.94 21.20 12.22
CA GLU A 22 -14.74 21.23 13.68
C GLU A 22 -13.24 21.25 14.03
N LEU A 23 -12.43 20.38 13.40
CA LEU A 23 -10.98 20.36 13.59
C LEU A 23 -10.32 21.67 13.16
N ASP A 24 -10.74 22.24 12.03
CA ASP A 24 -10.26 23.52 11.53
C ASP A 24 -10.54 24.65 12.54
N SER A 25 -11.77 24.69 13.08
CA SER A 25 -12.18 25.64 14.10
C SER A 25 -11.34 25.51 15.38
N GLU A 26 -11.20 24.30 15.92
CA GLU A 26 -10.43 24.04 17.15
C GLU A 26 -8.95 24.41 17.01
N LEU A 27 -8.32 24.09 15.88
CA LEU A 27 -6.91 24.41 15.65
C LEU A 27 -6.68 25.90 15.37
N SER A 28 -7.66 26.59 14.78
CA SER A 28 -7.58 28.02 14.46
C SER A 28 -7.48 28.91 15.70
N GLN A 29 -8.09 28.51 16.81
CA GLN A 29 -8.06 29.27 18.07
C GLN A 29 -6.62 29.52 18.53
N TRP A 30 -5.73 28.55 18.27
CA TRP A 30 -4.33 28.58 18.65
C TRP A 30 -3.41 29.28 17.64
N ASP A 31 -3.89 29.61 16.44
CA ASP A 31 -3.10 30.35 15.43
C ASP A 31 -2.96 31.83 15.76
N SER A 32 -3.94 32.40 16.48
CA SER A 32 -4.01 33.83 16.79
C SER A 32 -3.05 34.29 17.90
N LEU A 33 -2.48 33.36 18.66
CA LEU A 33 -1.60 33.64 19.80
C LEU A 33 -0.14 33.89 19.34
N THR A 34 0.12 35.06 18.76
CA THR A 34 1.43 35.45 18.24
C THR A 34 2.52 35.62 19.31
N THR A 35 2.14 35.85 20.57
CA THR A 35 3.08 36.11 21.68
C THR A 35 3.58 34.85 22.39
N ARG A 36 2.90 33.71 22.23
CA ARG A 36 3.32 32.42 22.81
C ARG A 36 3.07 31.30 21.79
N PRO A 37 4.09 30.82 21.07
CA PRO A 37 3.91 29.74 20.11
C PRO A 37 3.43 28.48 20.83
N VAL A 38 2.34 27.90 20.35
CA VAL A 38 1.75 26.68 20.90
C VAL A 38 2.19 25.49 20.05
N THR A 39 2.82 24.50 20.68
CA THR A 39 3.11 23.20 20.04
C THR A 39 1.81 22.41 19.92
N LYS A 40 1.38 22.12 18.69
CA LYS A 40 0.17 21.37 18.41
C LYS A 40 0.51 19.92 18.08
N ILE A 41 -0.20 18.98 18.72
CA ILE A 41 -0.10 17.55 18.43
C ILE A 41 -1.53 17.02 18.26
N SER A 42 -1.74 16.25 17.20
CA SER A 42 -3.03 15.62 16.92
C SER A 42 -2.91 14.10 17.02
N PHE A 43 -4.00 13.45 17.37
CA PHE A 43 -4.08 11.99 17.52
C PHE A 43 -5.25 11.44 16.70
N GLY A 44 -5.04 10.32 16.03
CA GLY A 44 -6.11 9.60 15.35
C GLY A 44 -5.81 8.13 15.19
N HIS A 45 -6.78 7.37 14.70
CA HIS A 45 -6.61 5.93 14.54
C HIS A 45 -5.88 5.58 13.25
N PHE A 46 -6.29 6.16 12.12
CA PHE A 46 -5.79 5.80 10.80
C PHE A 46 -4.61 6.68 10.37
N PRO A 47 -3.59 6.11 9.71
CA PRO A 47 -2.61 6.90 9.00
C PRO A 47 -3.27 7.61 7.82
N LEU A 48 -2.66 8.71 7.37
CA LEU A 48 -3.21 9.55 6.32
C LEU A 48 -3.22 8.84 4.96
N SER A 49 -2.28 7.92 4.71
CA SER A 49 -2.31 7.03 3.54
C SER A 49 -3.51 6.06 3.53
N PHE A 50 -4.11 5.83 4.69
CA PHE A 50 -5.33 5.05 4.91
C PHE A 50 -6.49 5.93 5.39
N SER A 51 -6.51 7.21 4.99
CA SER A 51 -7.63 8.11 5.23
C SER A 51 -8.14 8.65 3.89
N ALA A 52 -9.44 8.51 3.65
CA ALA A 52 -10.08 9.05 2.46
C ALA A 52 -10.23 10.57 2.54
N ALA A 53 -10.44 11.21 1.39
CA ALA A 53 -10.93 12.58 1.36
C ALA A 53 -12.43 12.61 1.74
N SER A 54 -12.87 13.73 2.30
CA SER A 54 -14.28 13.98 2.57
C SER A 54 -15.08 14.22 1.28
N SER A 55 -16.40 14.38 1.40
CA SER A 55 -17.28 14.68 0.26
C SER A 55 -16.91 15.97 -0.50
N SER A 56 -16.35 16.97 0.18
CA SER A 56 -15.84 18.19 -0.47
C SER A 56 -14.45 18.04 -1.10
N GLY A 57 -13.83 16.86 -1.00
CA GLY A 57 -12.48 16.59 -1.49
C GLY A 57 -11.36 17.07 -0.56
N LYS A 58 -11.69 17.58 0.64
CA LYS A 58 -10.71 17.96 1.65
C LYS A 58 -10.22 16.76 2.43
N SER A 59 -8.97 16.80 2.88
CA SER A 59 -8.35 15.75 3.68
C SER A 59 -7.90 16.26 5.04
N LEU A 60 -7.66 15.33 5.98
CA LEU A 60 -7.02 15.64 7.26
C LEU A 60 -5.64 16.29 7.05
N ARG A 61 -4.89 15.86 6.01
CA ARG A 61 -3.60 16.45 5.65
C ARG A 61 -3.72 17.95 5.40
N ASP A 62 -4.77 18.39 4.71
CA ASP A 62 -4.93 19.81 4.34
C ASP A 62 -5.16 20.68 5.58
N ILE A 63 -6.00 20.21 6.50
CA ILE A 63 -6.23 20.87 7.79
C ILE A 63 -4.94 20.88 8.62
N PHE A 64 -4.21 19.77 8.65
CA PHE A 64 -3.01 19.66 9.47
C PHE A 64 -1.85 20.53 8.97
N LEU A 65 -1.68 20.64 7.65
CA LEU A 65 -0.76 21.59 7.04
C LEU A 65 -1.22 23.03 7.30
N LYS A 66 -2.52 23.32 7.16
CA LYS A 66 -3.06 24.69 7.33
C LYS A 66 -2.69 25.29 8.69
N HIS A 67 -2.74 24.48 9.75
CA HIS A 67 -2.51 24.88 11.14
C HIS A 67 -1.10 24.58 11.69
N SER A 68 -0.16 24.15 10.84
CA SER A 68 1.24 23.87 11.18
C SER A 68 1.40 22.96 12.41
N LEU A 69 0.79 21.77 12.37
CA LEU A 69 0.96 20.76 13.41
C LEU A 69 2.43 20.35 13.57
N SER A 70 2.88 20.09 14.80
CA SER A 70 4.23 19.55 15.01
C SER A 70 4.28 18.06 14.68
N ALA A 71 3.28 17.31 15.14
CA ALA A 71 3.14 15.89 14.84
C ALA A 71 1.68 15.42 14.86
N TYR A 72 1.38 14.46 13.98
CA TYR A 72 0.18 13.64 13.98
C TYR A 72 0.54 12.21 14.39
N LEU A 73 -0.06 11.75 15.48
CA LEU A 73 0.15 10.44 16.06
C LEU A 73 -0.99 9.52 15.62
N CYS A 74 -0.67 8.50 14.83
CA CYS A 74 -1.64 7.57 14.26
C CYS A 74 -1.34 6.10 14.65
N GLY A 75 -2.22 5.18 14.26
CA GLY A 75 -2.08 3.74 14.51
C GLY A 75 -2.52 2.89 13.32
N HIS A 76 -3.33 1.86 13.57
CA HIS A 76 -3.94 0.96 12.58
C HIS A 76 -3.04 -0.08 11.92
N LEU A 77 -1.83 0.25 11.44
CA LEU A 77 -0.97 -0.74 10.75
C LEU A 77 -0.08 -1.54 11.72
N HIS A 78 0.04 -1.08 12.97
CA HIS A 78 0.81 -1.71 14.02
C HIS A 78 2.30 -1.86 13.58
N THR A 79 3.04 -2.83 14.09
CA THR A 79 4.44 -3.08 13.66
C THR A 79 4.55 -4.07 12.50
N LYS A 80 3.44 -4.35 11.81
CA LYS A 80 3.37 -5.41 10.78
C LYS A 80 4.20 -5.10 9.53
N PHE A 81 4.38 -3.82 9.22
CA PHE A 81 4.98 -3.37 7.95
C PHE A 81 6.36 -2.75 8.09
N GLY A 82 6.88 -2.61 9.32
CA GLY A 82 8.19 -2.04 9.57
C GLY A 82 8.25 -1.34 10.92
N LYS A 83 9.40 -0.70 11.18
CA LYS A 83 9.60 0.15 12.35
C LYS A 83 9.61 1.64 11.97
N ASN A 84 9.82 1.97 10.70
CA ASN A 84 9.94 3.34 10.22
C ASN A 84 8.67 3.78 9.47
N LEU A 85 7.52 3.61 10.12
CA LEU A 85 6.23 4.06 9.62
C LEU A 85 6.02 5.54 9.99
N LYS A 86 6.82 6.37 9.33
CA LYS A 86 6.93 7.81 9.59
C LYS A 86 6.94 8.53 8.27
N ARG A 87 6.25 9.65 8.19
CA ARG A 87 6.14 10.43 6.96
C ARG A 87 6.19 11.91 7.27
N HIS A 88 6.97 12.64 6.49
CA HIS A 88 7.01 14.08 6.54
C HIS A 88 6.06 14.66 5.49
N HIS A 89 5.20 15.58 5.92
CA HIS A 89 4.27 16.29 5.05
C HIS A 89 4.70 17.74 4.91
N GLN A 90 4.87 18.18 3.67
CA GLN A 90 5.12 19.56 3.31
C GLN A 90 4.05 20.03 2.31
N PRO A 91 3.89 21.34 2.08
CA PRO A 91 3.06 21.86 1.02
C PRO A 91 3.75 21.51 -0.29
N GLY A 92 3.11 20.70 -1.13
CA GLY A 92 3.64 20.40 -2.45
C GLY A 92 3.33 21.57 -3.39
N ASP A 93 4.19 21.79 -4.39
CA ASP A 93 3.73 22.45 -5.60
C ASP A 93 2.79 21.46 -6.31
N ASP A 94 1.53 21.85 -6.49
CA ASP A 94 0.43 21.06 -7.09
C ASP A 94 0.70 20.59 -8.55
N LEU A 95 1.91 20.73 -9.05
CA LEU A 95 2.27 20.59 -10.46
C LEU A 95 2.50 19.15 -10.93
N SER A 96 2.53 18.14 -10.05
CA SER A 96 2.62 16.74 -10.51
C SER A 96 1.55 15.83 -9.89
N PHE A 97 0.71 15.26 -10.77
CA PHE A 97 -0.25 14.22 -10.45
C PHE A 97 0.37 13.02 -9.73
N LEU A 98 1.64 12.69 -10.02
CA LEU A 98 2.37 11.58 -9.41
C LEU A 98 2.71 11.82 -7.94
N HIS A 99 3.03 13.05 -7.53
CA HIS A 99 3.28 13.38 -6.11
C HIS A 99 2.02 13.26 -5.25
N ASN A 100 0.84 13.45 -5.83
CA ASN A 100 -0.45 13.23 -5.15
C ASN A 100 -0.81 11.74 -5.01
N LEU A 101 -0.14 10.85 -5.75
CA LEU A 101 -0.37 9.40 -5.69
C LEU A 101 0.69 8.65 -4.89
N PHE A 102 1.96 9.08 -5.00
CA PHE A 102 3.10 8.42 -4.40
C PHE A 102 4.04 9.43 -3.77
N GLN A 103 4.51 9.07 -2.58
CA GLN A 103 5.69 9.67 -1.98
C GLN A 103 6.79 8.60 -1.93
N PRO A 104 7.91 8.75 -2.66
CA PRO A 104 8.92 7.69 -2.76
C PRO A 104 9.77 7.57 -1.48
N ASN A 105 9.89 8.65 -0.70
CA ASN A 105 10.74 8.71 0.49
C ASN A 105 9.99 9.31 1.69
N ILE A 106 10.54 9.14 2.90
CA ILE A 106 10.00 9.72 4.14
C ILE A 106 9.83 11.24 4.01
N HIS A 107 10.78 11.89 3.35
CA HIS A 107 10.80 13.32 3.10
C HIS A 107 10.33 13.59 1.68
N GLN A 108 9.49 14.63 1.51
CA GLN A 108 9.26 15.20 0.20
C GLN A 108 10.54 15.93 -0.25
N MET A 109 10.83 15.92 -1.55
CA MET A 109 11.97 16.68 -2.06
C MET A 109 11.75 18.15 -1.70
N PRO A 110 12.67 18.79 -0.97
CA PRO A 110 12.49 20.19 -0.59
C PRO A 110 12.37 21.00 -1.87
N THR A 111 11.25 21.72 -2.00
CA THR A 111 11.18 22.78 -2.99
C THR A 111 12.15 23.85 -2.51
N LEU A 112 13.16 24.14 -3.32
CA LEU A 112 14.14 25.19 -3.09
C LEU A 112 13.37 26.53 -3.14
N ARG A 113 12.73 26.91 -2.04
CA ARG A 113 12.17 28.25 -1.86
C ARG A 113 13.12 29.01 -0.97
N ASP A 114 13.51 30.19 -1.43
CA ASP A 114 14.22 31.14 -0.59
C ASP A 114 13.37 31.44 0.66
N PRO A 115 13.94 31.32 1.86
CA PRO A 115 13.20 31.58 3.09
C PRO A 115 12.79 33.05 3.13
N ASN A 116 11.48 33.29 3.23
CA ASN A 116 10.97 34.64 3.46
C ASN A 116 11.26 35.03 4.92
N CYS A 117 12.31 35.84 5.12
CA CYS A 117 12.71 36.35 6.44
C CYS A 117 12.04 37.68 6.82
N SER A 118 10.93 38.03 6.16
CA SER A 118 10.14 39.21 6.54
C SER A 118 9.55 39.06 7.95
N SER A 119 9.56 40.13 8.75
CA SER A 119 8.98 40.15 10.09
C SER A 119 7.49 39.78 10.05
N GLY A 120 7.14 38.61 10.60
CA GLY A 120 5.77 38.06 10.56
C GLY A 120 5.53 36.97 9.50
N ALA A 121 6.54 36.56 8.74
CA ALA A 121 6.46 35.40 7.87
C ALA A 121 6.34 34.12 8.71
N PHE A 122 5.26 33.37 8.51
CA PHE A 122 5.07 32.08 9.17
C PHE A 122 6.05 31.05 8.59
N PRO A 123 6.61 30.16 9.42
CA PRO A 123 7.47 29.07 8.96
C PRO A 123 6.73 28.19 7.94
N SER A 124 7.49 27.44 7.14
CA SER A 124 6.93 26.48 6.19
C SER A 124 5.90 25.59 6.88
N LYS A 125 4.72 25.47 6.27
CA LYS A 125 3.62 24.64 6.77
C LYS A 125 3.98 23.17 6.61
N GLU A 126 4.57 22.56 7.62
CA GLU A 126 4.93 21.13 7.61
C GLU A 126 4.44 20.44 8.87
N PHE A 127 4.35 19.11 8.82
CA PHE A 127 4.13 18.30 10.00
C PHE A 127 4.66 16.88 9.81
N TRP A 128 4.92 16.21 10.93
CA TRP A 128 5.29 14.80 10.93
C TRP A 128 4.09 13.90 11.20
N GLU A 129 3.88 12.90 10.37
CA GLU A 129 3.03 11.76 10.67
C GLU A 129 3.89 10.64 11.27
N TRP A 130 3.57 10.19 12.47
CA TRP A 130 4.22 9.06 13.11
C TRP A 130 3.20 7.99 13.48
N GLU A 131 3.27 6.86 12.79
CA GLU A 131 2.52 5.69 13.19
C GLU A 131 3.11 5.10 14.48
N MET A 132 2.22 4.75 15.39
CA MET A 132 2.55 4.27 16.72
C MET A 132 2.61 2.74 16.78
N GLY A 133 3.55 2.25 17.59
CA GLY A 133 3.76 0.84 17.82
C GLY A 133 2.60 0.13 18.53
N ASP A 134 2.59 -1.19 18.36
CA ASP A 134 1.54 -2.07 18.87
C ASP A 134 1.87 -2.58 20.27
N TRP A 135 1.11 -2.11 21.28
CA TRP A 135 1.27 -2.58 22.66
C TRP A 135 0.85 -4.03 22.83
N ARG A 136 -0.09 -4.57 22.04
CA ARG A 136 -0.69 -5.88 22.31
C ARG A 136 0.25 -7.02 21.95
N GLU A 137 0.64 -7.14 20.68
CA GLU A 137 1.48 -8.24 20.21
C GLU A 137 2.96 -7.86 20.21
N SER A 138 3.26 -6.63 19.76
CA SER A 138 4.64 -6.18 19.62
C SER A 138 5.24 -5.55 20.87
N ARG A 139 4.41 -5.23 21.87
CA ARG A 139 4.77 -4.61 23.15
C ARG A 139 5.68 -3.39 22.95
N VAL A 140 5.28 -2.52 22.04
CA VAL A 140 5.98 -1.27 21.73
C VAL A 140 5.25 -0.09 22.36
N MET A 141 6.00 0.84 22.94
CA MET A 141 5.51 2.05 23.57
C MET A 141 6.32 3.25 23.09
N ARG A 142 5.67 4.37 22.82
CA ARG A 142 6.33 5.65 22.54
C ARG A 142 6.25 6.56 23.76
N ILE A 143 7.37 7.17 24.14
CA ILE A 143 7.39 8.32 25.06
C ILE A 143 7.59 9.57 24.21
N LEU A 144 6.73 10.56 24.39
CA LEU A 144 6.80 11.87 23.72
C LEU A 144 7.19 12.93 24.74
N ALA A 145 8.09 13.84 24.38
CA ALA A 145 8.46 14.97 25.22
C ALA A 145 8.41 16.26 24.39
N ILE A 146 7.92 17.31 25.06
CA ILE A 146 7.87 18.67 24.54
C ILE A 146 8.78 19.50 25.43
N ASP A 147 9.85 20.03 24.85
CA ASP A 147 10.90 20.73 25.58
C ASP A 147 11.23 22.06 24.88
N SER A 148 10.84 23.19 25.49
CA SER A 148 10.96 24.53 24.89
C SER A 148 10.37 24.66 23.47
N GLY A 149 9.30 23.91 23.18
CA GLY A 149 8.66 23.88 21.86
C GLY A 149 9.26 22.84 20.89
N HIS A 150 10.35 22.17 21.25
CA HIS A 150 10.89 21.03 20.50
C HIS A 150 10.13 19.76 20.85
N VAL A 151 9.71 19.01 19.83
CA VAL A 151 8.99 17.74 20.01
C VAL A 151 9.93 16.59 19.70
N SER A 152 10.21 15.77 20.70
CA SER A 152 11.03 14.57 20.59
C SER A 152 10.25 13.34 21.04
N TYR A 153 10.65 12.17 20.57
CA TYR A 153 10.07 10.90 21.00
C TYR A 153 11.12 9.80 21.13
N LEU A 154 10.77 8.77 21.89
CA LEU A 154 11.53 7.54 22.07
C LEU A 154 10.61 6.34 21.97
N ASP A 155 10.94 5.39 21.08
CA ASP A 155 10.24 4.12 20.95
C ASP A 155 10.92 3.03 21.79
N LEU A 156 10.14 2.37 22.65
CA LEU A 156 10.57 1.33 23.57
C LEU A 156 9.99 -0.01 23.15
N HIS A 157 10.86 -1.02 23.05
CA HIS A 157 10.48 -2.40 22.77
C HIS A 157 10.60 -3.23 24.06
N PHE A 158 9.49 -3.79 24.53
CA PHE A 158 9.45 -4.59 25.75
C PHE A 158 9.55 -6.11 25.50
N LYS A 159 9.70 -6.57 24.25
CA LYS A 159 9.86 -8.01 23.94
C LYS A 159 11.08 -8.63 24.59
N THR A 160 12.15 -7.85 24.76
CA THR A 160 13.41 -8.31 25.38
C THR A 160 13.44 -8.11 26.90
N GLY A 161 12.32 -7.69 27.50
CA GLY A 161 12.18 -7.44 28.93
C GLY A 161 11.98 -5.95 29.28
N VAL A 162 11.73 -5.70 30.56
CA VAL A 162 11.55 -4.33 31.08
C VAL A 162 12.91 -3.62 31.16
N LYS A 163 13.04 -2.50 30.45
CA LYS A 163 14.22 -1.64 30.58
C LYS A 163 14.23 -1.00 31.97
N LYS A 164 15.30 -1.24 32.74
CA LYS A 164 15.51 -0.66 34.08
C LYS A 164 15.82 0.83 34.04
N THR A 165 16.45 1.29 32.96
CA THR A 165 16.79 2.68 32.70
C THR A 165 16.32 3.06 31.30
N ILE A 166 15.65 4.20 31.20
CA ILE A 166 15.11 4.78 29.97
C ILE A 166 15.69 6.19 29.87
N ILE A 167 16.49 6.44 28.84
CA ILE A 167 17.07 7.75 28.55
C ILE A 167 16.35 8.28 27.33
N MET A 168 15.69 9.42 27.48
CA MET A 168 14.98 10.14 26.43
C MET A 168 15.67 11.47 26.18
N PRO A 169 16.53 11.56 25.17
CA PRO A 169 17.16 12.83 24.83
C PRO A 169 16.14 13.81 24.18
N THR A 170 16.00 15.00 24.75
CA THR A 170 15.00 16.01 24.33
C THR A 170 15.57 17.05 23.37
N PHE A 171 16.86 17.37 23.48
CA PHE A 171 17.57 18.27 22.56
C PHE A 171 19.08 17.92 22.51
N PRO A 172 19.75 18.02 21.35
CA PRO A 172 19.24 18.36 20.00
C PRO A 172 18.24 17.32 19.47
N LEU A 173 17.47 17.64 18.43
CA LEU A 173 16.49 16.72 17.85
C LEU A 173 17.15 15.72 16.88
N ASP A 174 16.54 14.54 16.71
CA ASP A 174 16.96 13.57 15.69
C ASP A 174 16.63 14.13 14.30
N SER A 175 17.67 14.43 13.51
CA SER A 175 17.53 15.07 12.20
C SER A 175 16.79 14.22 11.17
N ARG A 176 16.54 12.93 11.45
CA ARG A 176 15.86 12.02 10.51
C ARG A 176 14.35 12.07 10.57
N PHE A 177 13.78 12.37 11.75
CA PHE A 177 12.38 12.03 12.04
C PHE A 177 11.62 13.06 12.87
N MET A 178 12.24 14.19 13.22
CA MET A 178 11.66 15.18 14.13
C MET A 178 11.55 16.53 13.43
N SER A 179 10.52 17.31 13.76
CA SER A 179 10.30 18.61 13.12
C SER A 179 11.41 19.57 13.51
N THR A 180 12.05 20.13 12.50
CA THR A 180 13.09 21.14 12.64
C THR A 180 12.78 22.44 11.89
N SER A 181 11.61 22.60 11.25
CA SER A 181 11.25 23.83 10.51
C SER A 181 11.32 25.10 11.35
N LEU A 182 10.79 25.07 12.57
CA LEU A 182 10.84 26.24 13.46
C LEU A 182 12.29 26.59 13.82
N SER A 183 13.14 25.58 14.02
CA SER A 183 14.57 25.75 14.26
C SER A 183 15.31 26.24 13.02
N HIS A 184 14.98 25.72 11.83
CA HIS A 184 15.61 26.06 10.55
C HIS A 184 15.29 27.49 10.16
N HIS A 185 14.02 27.91 10.21
CA HIS A 185 13.61 29.28 9.89
C HIS A 185 14.22 30.30 10.87
N ARG A 186 14.24 29.99 12.18
CA ARG A 186 14.89 30.85 13.19
C ARG A 186 16.40 30.95 12.97
N TYR A 187 17.03 29.84 12.58
CA TYR A 187 18.46 29.78 12.29
C TYR A 187 18.81 30.57 11.02
N GLU A 188 18.13 30.30 9.90
CA GLU A 188 18.33 31.00 8.62
C GLU A 188 18.05 32.50 8.72
N CYS A 189 16.98 32.90 9.40
CA CYS A 189 16.59 34.30 9.51
C CYS A 189 17.27 35.04 10.68
N GLN A 190 18.23 34.42 11.36
CA GLN A 190 19.05 34.99 12.46
C GLN A 190 18.25 35.72 13.57
N TYR A 191 16.97 35.39 13.74
CA TYR A 191 16.13 35.92 14.82
C TYR A 191 16.51 35.19 16.11
N MET A 192 17.39 35.79 16.90
CA MET A 192 17.82 35.38 18.26
C MET A 192 17.73 33.87 18.54
N VAL A 193 18.88 33.17 18.46
CA VAL A 193 18.95 31.75 18.81
C VAL A 193 18.43 31.57 20.25
N PRO A 194 17.38 30.77 20.48
CA PRO A 194 16.84 30.58 21.82
C PRO A 194 17.89 29.96 22.75
N SER A 195 17.88 30.33 24.04
CA SER A 195 18.73 29.72 25.09
C SER A 195 18.64 28.18 25.15
N SER A 196 17.59 27.61 24.54
CA SER A 196 17.38 26.17 24.38
C SER A 196 18.48 25.46 23.58
N TYR A 197 19.29 26.19 22.79
CA TYR A 197 20.40 25.65 22.00
C TYR A 197 21.70 25.51 22.78
N GLU A 198 21.85 26.23 23.88
CA GLU A 198 23.09 26.28 24.67
C GLU A 198 23.32 25.01 25.51
N THR A 199 22.33 24.12 25.58
CA THR A 199 22.40 22.90 26.38
C THR A 199 21.93 21.67 25.62
N VAL A 200 22.66 20.57 25.76
CA VAL A 200 22.18 19.22 25.46
C VAL A 200 21.28 18.79 26.61
N ARG A 201 20.10 18.23 26.32
CA ARG A 201 19.05 17.95 27.32
C ARG A 201 18.49 16.55 27.18
N ALA A 202 18.19 15.91 28.32
CA ALA A 202 17.60 14.59 28.37
C ALA A 202 16.79 14.33 29.64
N LEU A 203 15.81 13.43 29.52
CA LEU A 203 15.10 12.84 30.65
C LEU A 203 15.62 11.43 30.91
N VAL A 204 16.04 11.15 32.14
CA VAL A 204 16.58 9.84 32.54
C VAL A 204 15.70 9.22 33.61
N PHE A 205 14.90 8.23 33.23
CA PHE A 205 14.06 7.45 34.14
C PHE A 205 14.79 6.17 34.51
N SER A 206 14.96 5.90 35.81
CA SER A 206 15.54 4.64 36.26
C SER A 206 14.88 4.15 37.54
N VAL A 207 14.84 2.83 37.71
CA VAL A 207 14.44 2.18 38.96
C VAL A 207 15.50 2.31 40.06
N SER A 208 16.77 2.51 39.67
CA SER A 208 17.90 2.72 40.57
C SER A 208 18.30 4.19 40.55
N PRO A 209 18.81 4.77 41.65
CA PRO A 209 19.40 6.10 41.60
C PRO A 209 20.56 6.16 40.59
N ILE A 210 20.65 7.26 39.86
CA ILE A 210 21.67 7.49 38.84
C ILE A 210 22.88 8.18 39.47
N MET A 211 24.08 7.66 39.19
CA MET A 211 25.35 8.25 39.63
C MET A 211 25.82 9.35 38.68
N SER A 212 25.86 9.06 37.39
CA SER A 212 26.34 9.99 36.38
C SER A 212 25.57 9.83 35.08
N VAL A 213 25.48 10.92 34.33
CA VAL A 213 24.93 10.96 32.98
C VAL A 213 25.91 11.74 32.12
N VAL A 214 26.31 11.17 30.99
CA VAL A 214 27.32 11.73 30.10
C VAL A 214 26.75 11.82 28.69
N ALA A 215 26.88 13.00 28.08
CA ALA A 215 26.57 13.22 26.67
C ALA A 215 27.85 13.13 25.83
N ARG A 216 27.83 12.29 24.80
CA ARG A 216 28.92 12.14 23.83
C ARG A 216 28.47 12.51 22.43
N VAL A 217 29.29 13.29 21.73
CA VAL A 217 29.09 13.63 20.32
C VAL A 217 30.19 12.98 19.50
N TYR A 218 29.78 12.37 18.39
CA TYR A 218 30.66 11.72 17.43
C TYR A 218 30.61 12.44 16.08
N ASP A 219 31.76 12.56 15.39
CA ASP A 219 31.87 13.00 14.00
C ASP A 219 32.02 11.76 13.09
N SER A 220 31.32 11.76 11.96
CA SER A 220 31.28 10.66 10.98
C SER A 220 31.97 10.98 9.64
N ARG A 221 32.66 12.13 9.54
CA ARG A 221 33.32 12.61 8.31
C ARG A 221 34.21 11.60 7.61
N ASP A 222 35.01 10.87 8.36
CA ASP A 222 36.02 9.97 7.81
C ASP A 222 35.48 8.53 7.61
N GLY A 223 34.17 8.35 7.76
CA GLY A 223 33.50 7.04 7.71
C GLY A 223 33.51 6.30 9.06
N ASP A 224 34.46 6.62 9.93
CA ASP A 224 34.53 6.15 11.31
C ASP A 224 33.93 7.17 12.30
N LEU A 225 33.39 6.68 13.42
CA LEU A 225 32.79 7.50 14.47
C LEU A 225 33.83 7.89 15.52
N HIS A 226 34.30 9.14 15.47
CA HIS A 226 35.25 9.68 16.44
C HIS A 226 34.57 10.58 17.45
N ILE A 227 34.86 10.38 18.75
CA ILE A 227 34.34 11.24 19.81
C ILE A 227 34.97 12.62 19.69
N VAL A 228 34.14 13.64 19.52
CA VAL A 228 34.54 15.06 19.41
C VAL A 228 34.10 15.89 20.62
N MET A 229 33.18 15.37 21.43
CA MET A 229 32.76 15.98 22.70
C MET A 229 32.33 14.90 23.68
N GLU A 230 32.72 15.08 24.92
CA GLU A 230 32.22 14.35 26.08
C GLU A 230 31.93 15.36 27.18
N ALA A 231 30.70 15.36 27.71
CA ALA A 231 30.29 16.31 28.74
C ALA A 231 29.39 15.65 29.79
N ASP A 232 29.73 15.87 31.05
CA ASP A 232 28.90 15.47 32.18
C ASP A 232 27.63 16.32 32.24
N MET A 233 26.48 15.65 32.40
CA MET A 233 25.19 16.30 32.50
C MET A 233 24.79 16.51 33.95
N THR A 234 24.36 17.72 34.29
CA THR A 234 23.87 18.07 35.62
C THR A 234 22.38 17.79 35.73
N LYS A 235 21.99 17.15 36.84
CA LYS A 235 20.58 16.94 37.17
C LYS A 235 19.99 18.25 37.71
N HIS A 236 18.83 18.65 37.19
CA HIS A 236 18.10 19.79 37.74
C HIS A 236 17.10 19.34 38.78
N GLU A 237 17.23 19.84 40.00
CA GLU A 237 16.26 19.64 41.06
C GLU A 237 15.06 20.57 40.83
N GLY A 238 13.98 20.02 40.29
CA GLY A 238 12.69 20.69 40.33
C GLY A 238 12.04 20.53 41.71
N ASN A 239 11.22 21.50 42.14
CA ASN A 239 10.39 21.43 43.36
C ASN A 239 9.37 20.28 43.38
N THR A 240 9.40 19.36 42.40
CA THR A 240 8.59 18.16 42.36
C THR A 240 9.49 16.92 42.36
N PRO A 241 9.14 15.85 43.10
CA PRO A 241 9.96 14.64 43.25
C PRO A 241 10.15 13.81 41.96
N ARG A 242 9.75 14.35 40.80
CA ARG A 242 9.83 13.72 39.46
C ARG A 242 10.83 14.41 38.52
N GLY A 243 11.67 15.31 39.02
CA GLY A 243 12.74 15.97 38.27
C GLY A 243 13.85 15.00 37.83
N ASN A 244 13.65 14.33 36.69
CA ASN A 244 14.62 13.44 36.05
C ASN A 244 15.28 14.10 34.83
N PHE A 245 15.37 15.44 34.84
CA PHE A 245 15.91 16.26 33.76
C PHE A 245 17.40 16.51 33.97
N TYR A 246 18.17 16.25 32.92
CA TYR A 246 19.62 16.42 32.88
C TYR A 246 19.98 17.35 31.73
N SER A 247 20.95 18.24 31.96
CA SER A 247 21.49 19.10 30.90
C SER A 247 23.00 19.23 30.95
N ALA A 248 23.65 19.37 29.81
CA ALA A 248 25.06 19.77 29.71
C ALA A 248 25.20 21.01 28.82
N PRO A 249 25.92 22.06 29.24
CA PRO A 249 26.24 23.18 28.38
C PRO A 249 27.19 22.72 27.26
N TRP A 250 27.03 23.30 26.07
CA TRP A 250 27.91 23.01 24.93
C TRP A 250 27.99 24.20 23.96
N ASN A 251 29.03 24.20 23.12
CA ASN A 251 29.13 25.17 22.01
C ASN A 251 28.44 24.59 20.77
N TYR A 252 27.13 24.81 20.63
CA TYR A 252 26.35 24.29 19.50
C TYR A 252 26.90 24.74 18.13
N ARG A 253 27.53 25.92 18.06
CA ARG A 253 28.08 26.48 16.80
C ARG A 253 29.21 25.63 16.22
N ALA A 254 29.93 24.89 17.06
CA ALA A 254 30.96 23.97 16.61
C ALA A 254 30.38 22.78 15.81
N PHE A 255 29.09 22.51 15.94
CA PHE A 255 28.39 21.40 15.30
C PHE A 255 27.47 21.84 14.16
N GLU A 256 27.63 23.07 13.66
CA GLU A 256 26.96 23.55 12.46
C GLU A 256 27.61 22.92 11.21
N ASP A 257 26.81 22.27 10.38
CA ASP A 257 27.30 21.62 9.16
C ASP A 257 26.19 21.55 8.10
N PRO A 258 26.53 21.65 6.78
CA PRO A 258 25.56 21.43 5.71
C PRO A 258 25.06 19.98 5.62
N SER A 259 25.77 19.01 6.20
CA SER A 259 25.36 17.61 6.22
C SER A 259 24.57 17.28 7.50
N PRO A 260 23.27 16.94 7.39
CA PRO A 260 22.39 16.71 8.55
C PRO A 260 22.68 15.43 9.35
N ASN A 261 23.61 14.59 8.87
CA ASN A 261 23.99 13.32 9.48
C ASN A 261 25.49 13.24 9.82
N ARG A 262 26.21 14.37 9.83
CA ARG A 262 27.64 14.39 10.19
C ARG A 262 27.85 14.09 11.68
N TYR A 263 27.13 14.78 12.55
CA TYR A 263 27.30 14.66 14.00
C TYR A 263 26.23 13.76 14.62
N TRP A 264 26.65 12.94 15.57
CA TRP A 264 25.81 11.95 16.23
C TRP A 264 25.88 12.08 17.75
N LEU A 265 24.73 12.04 18.41
CA LEU A 265 24.62 12.11 19.87
C LEU A 265 24.38 10.73 20.47
N GLN A 266 25.08 10.44 21.56
CA GLN A 266 24.77 9.35 22.49
C GLN A 266 24.73 9.89 23.91
N ILE A 267 23.76 9.43 24.70
CA ILE A 267 23.71 9.74 26.13
C ILE A 267 23.82 8.42 26.89
N GLU A 268 24.76 8.35 27.82
CA GLU A 268 24.98 7.23 28.72
C GLU A 268 24.62 7.63 30.15
N ALA A 269 23.91 6.75 30.85
CA ALA A 269 23.65 6.90 32.28
C ALA A 269 24.19 5.67 33.02
N VAL A 270 24.88 5.93 34.14
CA VAL A 270 25.42 4.90 35.03
C VAL A 270 24.64 4.94 36.33
N ASP A 271 24.09 3.79 36.75
CA ASP A 271 23.38 3.68 38.02
C ASP A 271 24.34 3.48 39.22
N MET A 272 23.80 3.59 40.45
CA MET A 272 24.54 3.32 41.69
C MET A 272 25.13 1.91 41.80
N ALA A 273 24.64 0.97 41.00
CA ALA A 273 25.18 -0.39 40.94
C ALA A 273 26.29 -0.54 39.89
N GLY A 274 26.72 0.56 39.25
CA GLY A 274 27.74 0.58 38.20
C GLY A 274 27.26 0.06 36.84
N LYS A 275 25.95 -0.15 36.66
CA LYS A 275 25.40 -0.58 35.37
C LYS A 275 25.20 0.62 34.45
N SER A 276 25.88 0.59 33.31
CA SER A 276 25.65 1.57 32.25
C SER A 276 24.44 1.21 31.39
N SER A 277 23.75 2.25 30.93
CA SER A 277 22.70 2.18 29.91
C SER A 277 22.90 3.34 28.97
N SER A 278 22.96 3.09 27.67
CA SER A 278 23.17 4.12 26.66
C SER A 278 22.00 4.19 25.68
N THR A 279 21.80 5.37 25.11
CA THR A 279 20.85 5.57 24.01
C THR A 279 21.39 4.95 22.72
N GLU A 280 20.48 4.68 21.79
CA GLU A 280 20.87 4.48 20.40
C GLU A 280 21.57 5.74 19.88
N LEU A 281 22.54 5.55 19.00
CA LEU A 281 23.24 6.63 18.33
C LEU A 281 22.25 7.34 17.39
N ARG A 282 22.10 8.65 17.53
CA ARG A 282 21.18 9.44 16.69
C ARG A 282 21.89 10.63 16.03
N PRO A 283 21.68 10.88 14.73
CA PRO A 283 22.23 12.06 14.09
C PRO A 283 21.43 13.30 14.52
N PHE A 284 22.07 14.45 14.52
CA PHE A 284 21.39 15.72 14.72
C PHE A 284 21.93 16.79 13.78
N SER A 285 21.11 17.82 13.53
CA SER A 285 21.51 19.01 12.81
C SER A 285 21.05 20.23 13.59
N ILE A 286 21.99 21.10 13.93
CA ILE A 286 21.71 22.38 14.61
C ILE A 286 21.06 23.38 13.66
N ASN A 287 21.45 23.34 12.39
CA ASN A 287 20.92 24.18 11.32
C ASN A 287 19.48 23.78 10.95
N GLY A 288 18.93 22.73 11.56
CA GLY A 288 17.59 22.23 11.31
C GLY A 288 17.45 21.48 9.99
N LEU A 289 18.55 21.03 9.39
CA LEU A 289 18.51 20.23 8.16
C LEU A 289 18.06 18.80 8.47
N ASN A 290 17.29 18.21 7.55
CA ASN A 290 16.74 16.87 7.72
C ASN A 290 17.60 15.82 7.01
N ALA A 291 17.99 14.78 7.75
CA ALA A 291 18.73 13.63 7.21
C ALA A 291 17.78 12.70 6.45
N GLN A 292 18.12 12.37 5.21
CA GLN A 292 17.30 11.50 4.38
C GLN A 292 17.37 10.06 4.88
N VAL A 293 16.19 9.46 5.07
CA VAL A 293 16.04 8.04 5.37
C VAL A 293 15.15 7.40 4.31
N PRO A 294 15.64 6.36 3.60
CA PRO A 294 14.84 5.65 2.62
C PRO A 294 13.84 4.72 3.32
N TRP A 295 12.67 4.55 2.70
CA TRP A 295 11.74 3.49 3.11
C TRP A 295 12.14 2.14 2.53
N THR A 296 11.86 1.08 3.28
CA THR A 296 11.79 -0.27 2.69
C THR A 296 10.55 -0.38 1.79
N TRP A 297 10.53 -1.35 0.88
CA TRP A 297 9.37 -1.58 0.00
C TRP A 297 8.04 -1.78 0.75
N LYS A 298 8.07 -2.41 1.93
CA LYS A 298 6.88 -2.60 2.79
C LYS A 298 6.40 -1.28 3.37
N GLU A 299 7.31 -0.45 3.88
CA GLU A 299 7.02 0.86 4.45
C GLU A 299 6.52 1.84 3.37
N PHE A 300 7.14 1.82 2.19
CA PHE A 300 6.68 2.60 1.04
C PHE A 300 5.27 2.21 0.61
N PHE A 301 4.96 0.92 0.56
CA PHE A 301 3.63 0.45 0.16
C PHE A 301 2.53 0.96 1.09
N VAL A 302 2.81 1.11 2.39
CA VAL A 302 1.79 1.54 3.36
C VAL A 302 1.80 3.05 3.65
N MET A 303 2.96 3.71 3.66
CA MET A 303 3.07 5.15 3.94
C MET A 303 3.15 6.02 2.69
N GLY A 304 3.82 5.52 1.65
CA GLY A 304 4.10 6.27 0.41
C GLY A 304 2.93 6.27 -0.57
N CYS A 305 2.24 5.14 -0.72
CA CYS A 305 1.09 5.01 -1.62
C CYS A 305 -0.17 5.65 -1.05
N GLN A 306 -0.79 6.57 -1.79
CA GLN A 306 -2.13 7.09 -1.47
C GLN A 306 -3.21 6.15 -2.00
N TRP A 307 -3.52 5.09 -1.25
CA TRP A 307 -4.42 4.04 -1.71
C TRP A 307 -5.82 4.53 -2.10
N ALA A 308 -6.34 5.53 -1.39
CA ALA A 308 -7.62 6.14 -1.72
C ALA A 308 -7.63 6.75 -3.13
N SER A 309 -6.60 7.53 -3.45
CA SER A 309 -6.43 8.15 -4.76
C SER A 309 -6.05 7.14 -5.85
N LEU A 310 -5.34 6.07 -5.50
CA LEU A 310 -4.89 5.03 -6.43
C LEU A 310 -5.99 4.06 -6.86
N TYR A 311 -7.04 3.89 -6.06
CA TYR A 311 -8.06 2.89 -6.33
C TYR A 311 -8.72 3.04 -7.70
N VAL A 312 -9.15 4.27 -8.05
CA VAL A 312 -9.84 4.53 -9.33
C VAL A 312 -8.92 4.30 -10.54
N PRO A 313 -7.69 4.85 -10.59
CA PRO A 313 -6.72 4.53 -11.64
C PRO A 313 -6.43 3.04 -11.77
N LEU A 314 -6.20 2.33 -10.65
CA LEU A 314 -5.91 0.89 -10.66
C LEU A 314 -7.10 0.08 -11.19
N LEU A 315 -8.31 0.39 -10.74
CA LEU A 315 -9.53 -0.28 -11.19
C LEU A 315 -9.69 -0.17 -12.71
N TRP A 316 -9.60 1.06 -13.25
CA TRP A 316 -9.74 1.28 -14.69
C TRP A 316 -8.59 0.66 -15.47
N SER A 317 -7.36 0.69 -14.96
CA SER A 317 -6.22 0.02 -15.60
C SER A 317 -6.46 -1.48 -15.74
N VAL A 318 -6.89 -2.15 -14.66
CA VAL A 318 -7.19 -3.59 -14.65
C VAL A 318 -8.35 -3.93 -15.58
N LEU A 319 -9.42 -3.13 -15.57
CA LEU A 319 -10.58 -3.36 -16.44
C LEU A 319 -10.24 -3.12 -17.91
N CYS A 320 -9.58 -2.01 -18.24
CA CYS A 320 -9.10 -1.73 -19.59
C CYS A 320 -8.22 -2.87 -20.10
N PHE A 321 -7.31 -3.39 -19.29
CA PHE A 321 -6.49 -4.53 -19.64
C PHE A 321 -7.32 -5.79 -19.95
N MET A 322 -8.32 -6.13 -19.14
CA MET A 322 -9.21 -7.27 -19.42
C MET A 322 -10.05 -7.07 -20.68
N PHE A 323 -10.62 -5.87 -20.89
CA PHE A 323 -11.34 -5.56 -22.12
C PHE A 323 -10.43 -5.63 -23.34
N SER A 324 -9.19 -5.13 -23.25
CA SER A 324 -8.19 -5.24 -24.32
C SER A 324 -7.89 -6.68 -24.69
N ILE A 325 -7.73 -7.58 -23.71
CA ILE A 325 -7.52 -9.02 -23.95
C ILE A 325 -8.67 -9.65 -24.74
N LEU A 326 -9.91 -9.17 -24.58
CA LEU A 326 -11.09 -9.74 -25.25
C LEU A 326 -11.43 -9.06 -26.58
N LEU A 327 -11.27 -7.74 -26.68
CA LEU A 327 -11.71 -6.93 -27.81
C LEU A 327 -10.65 -6.85 -28.91
N ILE A 328 -9.37 -6.70 -28.57
CA ILE A 328 -8.28 -6.56 -29.56
C ILE A 328 -8.20 -7.80 -30.47
N PRO A 329 -8.18 -9.05 -29.97
CA PRO A 329 -8.15 -10.22 -30.84
C PRO A 329 -9.39 -10.33 -31.73
N LYS A 330 -10.56 -9.90 -31.24
CA LYS A 330 -11.81 -9.93 -32.01
C LYS A 330 -11.81 -8.91 -33.13
N ALA A 331 -11.32 -7.70 -32.86
CA ALA A 331 -11.14 -6.66 -33.87
C ALA A 331 -10.13 -7.13 -34.92
N LEU A 332 -8.98 -7.65 -34.50
CA LEU A 332 -7.94 -8.19 -35.38
C LEU A 332 -8.50 -9.28 -36.31
N GLN A 333 -9.26 -10.24 -35.75
CA GLN A 333 -9.92 -11.29 -36.53
C GLN A 333 -10.92 -10.73 -37.58
N THR A 334 -11.67 -9.68 -37.21
CA THR A 334 -12.75 -9.13 -38.06
C THR A 334 -12.19 -8.27 -39.19
N PHE A 335 -11.18 -7.44 -38.90
CA PHE A 335 -10.60 -6.51 -39.86
C PHE A 335 -9.52 -7.17 -40.75
N LEU A 336 -8.74 -8.14 -40.25
CA LEU A 336 -7.70 -8.85 -41.02
C LEU A 336 -8.19 -10.17 -41.65
N LYS A 337 -9.51 -10.31 -41.82
CA LYS A 337 -10.25 -11.50 -42.26
C LYS A 337 -9.73 -12.20 -43.54
N LYS A 338 -8.79 -11.59 -44.28
CA LYS A 338 -8.22 -12.12 -45.53
C LYS A 338 -6.72 -12.50 -45.50
N GLN A 339 -5.96 -12.20 -44.44
CA GLN A 339 -4.49 -12.42 -44.44
C GLN A 339 -3.92 -13.29 -43.31
N CYS A 340 -4.70 -13.63 -42.29
CA CYS A 340 -4.21 -14.40 -41.13
C CYS A 340 -4.67 -15.87 -41.17
N SER A 341 -4.20 -16.61 -42.17
CA SER A 341 -4.26 -18.08 -42.13
C SER A 341 -3.21 -18.60 -41.15
N PHE A 342 -3.56 -19.69 -40.44
CA PHE A 342 -2.78 -20.55 -39.55
C PHE A 342 -1.25 -20.55 -39.77
N MET A 343 -0.80 -20.49 -41.03
CA MET A 343 0.60 -20.57 -41.41
C MET A 343 1.48 -19.38 -41.01
N ARG A 344 0.99 -18.13 -40.91
CA ARG A 344 1.88 -16.95 -40.72
C ARG A 344 2.19 -16.62 -39.24
N PHE A 345 1.28 -16.93 -38.32
CA PHE A 345 1.48 -16.71 -36.88
C PHE A 345 2.20 -17.88 -36.19
N ALA A 346 2.01 -19.11 -36.66
CA ALA A 346 2.77 -20.28 -36.18
C ALA A 346 4.23 -20.27 -36.65
N THR A 347 4.54 -19.62 -37.79
CA THR A 347 5.91 -19.44 -38.30
C THR A 347 6.58 -18.13 -37.87
N GLY A 348 5.81 -17.15 -37.38
CA GLY A 348 6.35 -15.94 -36.76
C GLY A 348 7.01 -16.26 -35.42
N LYS A 349 8.34 -16.35 -35.39
CA LYS A 349 9.18 -16.67 -34.22
C LYS A 349 9.09 -15.61 -33.09
N GLY A 350 7.93 -15.41 -32.47
CA GLY A 350 7.76 -14.44 -31.40
C GLY A 350 6.66 -14.79 -30.40
N ILE A 351 6.94 -14.57 -29.11
CA ILE A 351 6.01 -14.77 -27.98
C ILE A 351 4.71 -13.99 -28.20
N VAL A 352 4.80 -12.78 -28.77
CA VAL A 352 3.65 -11.92 -29.10
C VAL A 352 2.71 -12.57 -30.12
N GLY A 353 3.28 -13.26 -31.12
CA GLY A 353 2.51 -13.97 -32.13
C GLY A 353 1.74 -15.17 -31.56
N GLY A 354 2.41 -15.95 -30.71
CA GLY A 354 1.77 -17.06 -29.99
C GLY A 354 0.64 -16.60 -29.07
N MET A 355 0.85 -15.50 -28.33
CA MET A 355 -0.18 -14.93 -27.44
C MET A 355 -1.39 -14.37 -28.20
N ALA A 356 -1.17 -13.72 -29.35
CA ALA A 356 -2.26 -13.21 -30.18
C ALA A 356 -3.13 -14.36 -30.72
N TRP A 357 -2.51 -15.44 -31.20
CA TRP A 357 -3.23 -16.64 -31.65
C TRP A 357 -4.00 -17.32 -30.51
N PHE A 358 -3.35 -17.48 -29.34
CA PHE A 358 -3.96 -18.06 -28.14
C PHE A 358 -5.24 -17.34 -27.71
N LEU A 359 -5.22 -16.00 -27.73
CA LEU A 359 -6.40 -15.20 -27.39
C LEU A 359 -7.45 -15.18 -28.52
N GLN A 360 -7.01 -15.26 -29.79
CA GLN A 360 -7.92 -15.31 -30.94
C GLN A 360 -8.77 -16.58 -30.95
N GLU A 361 -8.28 -17.70 -30.43
CA GLU A 361 -9.07 -18.95 -30.37
C GLU A 361 -10.27 -18.83 -29.42
N LEU A 362 -10.18 -18.02 -28.36
CA LEU A 362 -11.32 -17.71 -27.50
C LEU A 362 -12.44 -16.98 -28.28
N CYS A 363 -12.08 -16.11 -29.22
CA CYS A 363 -13.03 -15.35 -30.05
C CYS A 363 -13.81 -16.21 -31.04
N ASN A 364 -13.36 -17.45 -31.31
CA ASN A 364 -14.07 -18.44 -32.13
C ASN A 364 -15.26 -19.07 -31.39
N PHE A 365 -15.38 -18.86 -30.08
CA PHE A 365 -16.49 -19.35 -29.25
C PHE A 365 -17.41 -18.17 -28.84
N PRO A 366 -18.34 -17.72 -29.72
CA PRO A 366 -19.13 -16.52 -29.46
C PRO A 366 -19.89 -16.58 -28.14
N GLY A 367 -20.50 -17.72 -27.79
CA GLY A 367 -21.22 -17.86 -26.52
C GLY A 367 -20.35 -17.67 -25.28
N LEU A 368 -19.12 -18.21 -25.28
CA LEU A 368 -18.19 -18.06 -24.15
C LEU A 368 -17.64 -16.63 -24.09
N TRP A 369 -17.29 -16.06 -25.25
CA TRP A 369 -16.80 -14.70 -25.35
C TRP A 369 -17.85 -13.67 -24.90
N PHE A 370 -19.10 -13.77 -25.38
CA PHE A 370 -20.20 -12.92 -24.94
C PHE A 370 -20.53 -13.13 -23.46
N GLY A 371 -20.41 -14.35 -22.94
CA GLY A 371 -20.60 -14.64 -21.52
C GLY A 371 -19.57 -13.93 -20.63
N ILE A 372 -18.29 -13.98 -21.01
CA ILE A 372 -17.20 -13.28 -20.30
C ILE A 372 -17.38 -11.75 -20.41
N LEU A 373 -17.67 -11.24 -21.61
CA LEU A 373 -17.87 -9.81 -21.82
C LEU A 373 -19.09 -9.29 -21.04
N GLY A 374 -20.20 -10.04 -21.07
CA GLY A 374 -21.40 -9.75 -20.30
C GLY A 374 -21.14 -9.75 -18.80
N TYR A 375 -20.27 -10.65 -18.30
CA TYR A 375 -19.87 -10.64 -16.89
C TYR A 375 -19.03 -9.41 -16.53
N LEU A 376 -18.10 -8.98 -17.39
CA LEU A 376 -17.35 -7.72 -17.14
C LEU A 376 -18.28 -6.51 -17.11
N PHE A 377 -19.26 -6.45 -18.02
CA PHE A 377 -20.28 -5.40 -18.01
C PHE A 377 -21.17 -5.48 -16.76
N PHE A 378 -21.51 -6.69 -16.32
CA PHE A 378 -22.23 -6.90 -15.06
C PHE A 378 -21.49 -6.29 -13.87
N LEU A 379 -20.18 -6.51 -13.78
CA LEU A 379 -19.34 -5.96 -12.70
C LEU A 379 -19.24 -4.42 -12.74
N LEU A 380 -19.49 -3.78 -13.88
CA LEU A 380 -19.50 -2.33 -14.01
C LEU A 380 -20.86 -1.71 -13.72
N CYS A 381 -21.93 -2.34 -14.20
CA CYS A 381 -23.25 -1.72 -14.23
C CYS A 381 -24.16 -2.13 -13.08
N PHE A 382 -23.93 -3.30 -12.47
CA PHE A 382 -24.83 -3.85 -11.47
C PHE A 382 -24.16 -3.97 -10.09
N PRO A 383 -24.96 -3.94 -9.01
CA PRO A 383 -24.46 -4.26 -7.69
C PRO A 383 -23.94 -5.69 -7.61
N TRP A 384 -22.78 -5.85 -6.97
CA TRP A 384 -22.12 -7.14 -6.82
C TRP A 384 -22.74 -7.94 -5.68
N LEU A 385 -23.03 -7.25 -4.57
CA LEU A 385 -23.36 -7.83 -3.27
C LEU A 385 -24.47 -7.00 -2.60
N SER A 386 -25.37 -7.65 -1.84
CA SER A 386 -26.30 -6.99 -0.92
C SER A 386 -26.20 -7.57 0.50
N GLY A 387 -25.96 -6.77 1.53
CA GLY A 387 -25.68 -7.33 2.85
C GLY A 387 -25.76 -6.33 4.00
N ARG A 388 -25.51 -6.84 5.21
CA ARG A 388 -25.47 -6.04 6.44
C ARG A 388 -24.11 -5.39 6.59
N ILE A 389 -24.06 -4.07 6.44
CA ILE A 389 -22.80 -3.31 6.40
C ILE A 389 -22.37 -2.88 7.81
N PHE A 390 -23.33 -2.47 8.63
CA PHE A 390 -23.11 -1.97 9.98
C PHE A 390 -23.37 -3.07 11.02
N ASN A 391 -22.68 -2.99 12.16
CA ASN A 391 -22.92 -3.89 13.28
C ASN A 391 -24.35 -3.79 13.85
N ASN A 392 -24.97 -2.61 13.76
CA ASN A 392 -26.30 -2.36 14.33
C ASN A 392 -27.45 -2.71 13.36
N GLY A 393 -27.14 -3.32 12.21
CA GLY A 393 -28.13 -3.61 11.18
C GLY A 393 -28.32 -2.44 10.21
N GLY A 394 -28.15 -2.72 8.93
CA GLY A 394 -28.31 -1.77 7.84
C GLY A 394 -28.03 -2.51 6.53
N MET A 395 -29.05 -2.67 5.71
CA MET A 395 -28.91 -3.31 4.40
C MET A 395 -28.43 -2.29 3.39
N GLY A 396 -27.39 -2.65 2.65
CA GLY A 396 -26.97 -1.88 1.48
C GLY A 396 -26.43 -2.79 0.40
N TYR A 397 -26.23 -2.21 -0.77
CA TYR A 397 -25.70 -2.92 -1.93
C TYR A 397 -24.34 -2.36 -2.32
N MET A 398 -23.40 -3.24 -2.61
CA MET A 398 -22.03 -2.90 -2.99
C MET A 398 -21.91 -2.78 -4.51
N THR A 399 -21.25 -1.74 -4.96
CA THR A 399 -20.79 -1.58 -6.34
C THR A 399 -19.27 -1.40 -6.34
N TYR A 400 -18.66 -1.29 -7.52
CA TYR A 400 -17.26 -0.91 -7.62
C TYR A 400 -16.96 0.49 -7.02
N LYS A 401 -17.97 1.36 -6.87
CA LYS A 401 -17.78 2.70 -6.29
C LYS A 401 -17.84 2.72 -4.77
N GLY A 402 -18.31 1.67 -4.11
CA GLY A 402 -18.59 1.68 -2.68
C GLY A 402 -19.92 1.00 -2.34
N TRP A 403 -20.29 1.07 -1.07
CA TRP A 403 -21.58 0.65 -0.57
C TRP A 403 -22.60 1.76 -0.68
N PHE A 404 -23.76 1.45 -1.24
CA PHE A 404 -24.93 2.33 -1.21
C PHE A 404 -25.85 1.86 -0.09
N VAL A 405 -26.04 2.73 0.90
CA VAL A 405 -26.94 2.48 2.02
C VAL A 405 -28.17 3.36 1.91
N LYS A 406 -29.35 2.80 2.23
CA LYS A 406 -30.55 3.62 2.43
C LYS A 406 -30.43 4.30 3.79
N ASP A 407 -30.34 5.62 3.79
CA ASP A 407 -30.35 6.40 5.03
C ASP A 407 -31.69 6.18 5.77
N ILE A 408 -31.61 5.69 7.00
CA ILE A 408 -32.76 5.41 7.87
C ILE A 408 -33.36 6.74 8.38
N HIS A 409 -32.59 7.83 8.41
CA HIS A 409 -32.97 9.07 9.06
C HIS A 409 -33.45 10.19 8.13
N SER A 410 -32.95 10.33 6.88
CA SER A 410 -33.36 11.45 6.00
C SER A 410 -34.22 11.09 4.80
N GLY A 411 -34.39 9.80 4.46
CA GLY A 411 -35.25 9.36 3.35
C GLY A 411 -34.87 9.91 1.97
N LYS A 412 -33.77 10.65 1.83
CA LYS A 412 -33.34 11.28 0.59
C LYS A 412 -31.83 11.09 0.39
N ASN A 413 -31.54 10.19 -0.55
CA ASN A 413 -30.25 9.84 -1.14
C ASN A 413 -29.52 8.67 -0.47
N HIS A 414 -28.99 7.80 -1.33
CA HIS A 414 -28.12 6.71 -0.90
C HIS A 414 -26.76 7.31 -0.58
N GLU A 415 -26.29 7.16 0.65
CA GLU A 415 -24.94 7.57 1.02
C GLU A 415 -23.94 6.54 0.47
N LEU A 416 -22.88 7.02 -0.18
CA LEU A 416 -21.77 6.19 -0.63
C LEU A 416 -20.78 6.01 0.52
N VAL A 417 -20.71 4.80 1.06
CA VAL A 417 -19.88 4.48 2.23
C VAL A 417 -18.83 3.44 1.85
N GLY A 418 -17.66 3.49 2.49
CA GLY A 418 -16.60 2.50 2.27
C GLY A 418 -15.91 2.62 0.92
N PHE A 419 -15.94 3.82 0.31
CA PHE A 419 -14.99 4.19 -0.73
C PHE A 419 -13.79 4.85 -0.04
N PRO A 420 -12.56 4.32 -0.14
CA PRO A 420 -12.07 3.35 -1.13
C PRO A 420 -11.99 1.89 -0.64
N ASP A 421 -12.51 1.56 0.54
CA ASP A 421 -12.37 0.23 1.16
C ASP A 421 -12.74 -0.94 0.25
N VAL A 422 -13.74 -0.75 -0.62
CA VAL A 422 -14.17 -1.78 -1.58
C VAL A 422 -13.04 -2.31 -2.46
N MET A 423 -11.90 -1.61 -2.58
CA MET A 423 -10.73 -2.10 -3.31
C MET A 423 -10.28 -3.48 -2.82
N VAL A 424 -10.39 -3.78 -1.52
CA VAL A 424 -9.95 -5.05 -0.92
C VAL A 424 -10.80 -6.24 -1.37
N ILE A 425 -11.97 -5.96 -1.95
CA ILE A 425 -12.86 -6.96 -2.53
C ILE A 425 -12.73 -6.93 -4.05
N VAL A 426 -12.85 -5.75 -4.65
CA VAL A 426 -12.93 -5.54 -6.10
C VAL A 426 -11.62 -5.90 -6.80
N LEU A 427 -10.48 -5.34 -6.36
CA LEU A 427 -9.20 -5.57 -7.05
C LEU A 427 -8.74 -7.04 -6.93
N PRO A 428 -8.76 -7.68 -5.74
CA PRO A 428 -8.43 -9.10 -5.64
C PRO A 428 -9.36 -9.99 -6.46
N HIS A 429 -10.66 -9.70 -6.54
CA HIS A 429 -11.57 -10.47 -7.39
C HIS A 429 -11.19 -10.37 -8.87
N LEU A 430 -10.99 -9.15 -9.36
CA LEU A 430 -10.59 -8.92 -10.74
C LEU A 430 -9.27 -9.63 -11.08
N VAL A 431 -8.23 -9.43 -10.26
CA VAL A 431 -6.88 -9.93 -10.56
C VAL A 431 -6.72 -11.43 -10.28
N THR A 432 -7.32 -11.97 -9.22
CA THR A 432 -7.08 -13.37 -8.79
C THR A 432 -8.15 -14.36 -9.23
N VAL A 433 -9.30 -13.88 -9.70
CA VAL A 433 -10.40 -14.74 -10.16
C VAL A 433 -10.72 -14.48 -11.62
N VAL A 434 -11.07 -13.24 -11.97
CA VAL A 434 -11.58 -12.92 -13.32
C VAL A 434 -10.49 -13.06 -14.38
N LEU A 435 -9.32 -12.45 -14.16
CA LEU A 435 -8.21 -12.55 -15.12
C LEU A 435 -7.76 -14.01 -15.33
N PRO A 436 -7.50 -14.83 -14.29
CA PRO A 436 -7.20 -16.25 -14.47
C PRO A 436 -8.30 -17.02 -15.17
N MET A 437 -9.58 -16.73 -14.90
CA MET A 437 -10.69 -17.36 -15.62
C MET A 437 -10.64 -17.07 -17.12
N ILE A 438 -10.38 -15.82 -17.52
CA ILE A 438 -10.23 -15.44 -18.93
C ILE A 438 -9.07 -16.21 -19.58
N LEU A 439 -7.91 -16.24 -18.93
CA LEU A 439 -6.71 -16.91 -19.45
C LEU A 439 -6.88 -18.42 -19.58
N VAL A 440 -7.51 -19.07 -18.60
CA VAL A 440 -7.74 -20.52 -18.63
C VAL A 440 -8.82 -20.89 -19.65
N CYS A 441 -9.86 -20.07 -19.80
CA CYS A 441 -10.85 -20.23 -20.87
C CYS A 441 -10.20 -20.12 -22.26
N ALA A 442 -9.32 -19.13 -22.46
CA ALA A 442 -8.53 -19.01 -23.68
C ALA A 442 -7.62 -20.22 -23.90
N ALA A 443 -6.97 -20.74 -22.86
CA ALA A 443 -6.15 -21.95 -22.95
C ALA A 443 -6.94 -23.20 -23.35
N LEU A 444 -8.14 -23.39 -22.80
CA LEU A 444 -9.03 -24.49 -23.18
C LEU A 444 -9.50 -24.39 -24.63
N ALA A 445 -9.70 -23.16 -25.14
CA ALA A 445 -10.03 -22.92 -26.54
C ALA A 445 -8.82 -23.23 -27.44
N ALA A 446 -7.64 -22.69 -27.10
CA ALA A 446 -6.39 -22.91 -27.83
C ALA A 446 -5.99 -24.39 -27.90
N GLU A 447 -6.11 -25.13 -26.79
CA GLU A 447 -5.84 -26.58 -26.75
C GLU A 447 -6.75 -27.35 -27.70
N ARG A 448 -8.04 -27.00 -27.76
CA ARG A 448 -8.97 -27.59 -28.71
C ARG A 448 -8.58 -27.27 -30.16
N GLY A 449 -8.27 -26.01 -30.46
CA GLY A 449 -7.87 -25.59 -31.81
C GLY A 449 -6.63 -26.35 -32.29
N LEU A 450 -5.62 -26.47 -31.42
CA LEU A 450 -4.41 -27.24 -31.69
C LEU A 450 -4.72 -28.73 -31.92
N HIS A 451 -5.54 -29.35 -31.07
CA HIS A 451 -5.90 -30.75 -31.21
C HIS A 451 -6.68 -31.04 -32.50
N GLN A 452 -7.62 -30.17 -32.89
CA GLN A 452 -8.33 -30.29 -34.17
C GLN A 452 -7.37 -30.21 -35.36
N HIS A 453 -6.39 -29.30 -35.29
CA HIS A 453 -5.37 -29.19 -36.33
C HIS A 453 -4.51 -30.44 -36.44
N ILE A 454 -4.00 -30.96 -35.31
CA ILE A 454 -3.21 -32.20 -35.26
C ILE A 454 -4.02 -33.38 -35.84
N CYS A 455 -5.28 -33.55 -35.43
CA CYS A 455 -6.13 -34.63 -35.93
C CYS A 455 -6.43 -34.49 -37.44
N SER A 456 -6.64 -33.29 -37.96
CA SER A 456 -6.87 -33.09 -39.41
C SER A 456 -5.62 -33.36 -40.25
N THR A 457 -4.43 -33.08 -39.71
CA THR A 457 -3.15 -33.33 -40.38
C THR A 457 -2.77 -34.80 -40.33
N ALA A 458 -3.14 -35.51 -39.25
CA ALA A 458 -2.96 -36.94 -39.14
C ALA A 458 -3.90 -37.72 -40.09
N GLY A 459 -5.18 -37.33 -40.19
CA GLY A 459 -6.13 -37.98 -41.11
C GLY A 459 -5.77 -37.83 -42.58
N LYS A 460 -5.26 -36.65 -42.99
CA LYS A 460 -4.76 -36.44 -44.36
C LYS A 460 -3.58 -37.33 -44.75
N LYS A 461 -2.76 -37.77 -43.78
CA LYS A 461 -1.66 -38.71 -44.03
C LYS A 461 -2.12 -40.16 -44.15
N GLU A 462 -3.31 -40.49 -43.65
CA GLU A 462 -3.83 -41.86 -43.68
C GLU A 462 -4.55 -42.15 -45.01
N ASP A 463 -5.23 -41.14 -45.58
CA ASP A 463 -5.90 -41.24 -46.89
C ASP A 463 -4.92 -41.26 -48.08
N ASP A 464 -3.74 -40.63 -47.96
CA ASP A 464 -2.71 -40.64 -49.02
C ASP A 464 -2.04 -42.00 -49.23
N TYR A 465 -2.20 -42.97 -48.31
CA TYR A 465 -1.70 -44.35 -48.49
C TYR A 465 -2.72 -45.29 -49.16
N GLY A 466 -3.92 -44.81 -49.49
CA GLY A 466 -5.02 -45.63 -50.00
C GLY A 466 -5.01 -45.92 -51.50
N GLN A 467 -4.04 -45.43 -52.28
CA GLN A 467 -4.15 -45.46 -53.73
C GLN A 467 -2.84 -45.75 -54.48
N GLU A 468 -2.14 -46.86 -54.19
CA GLU A 468 -1.23 -47.43 -55.20
C GLU A 468 -1.00 -48.95 -55.07
N LYS A 469 -1.63 -49.67 -56.02
CA LYS A 469 -1.27 -50.94 -56.70
C LYS A 469 -0.85 -52.19 -55.90
N LYS A 470 -1.64 -53.26 -56.12
CA LYS A 470 -1.21 -54.66 -56.24
C LYS A 470 0.07 -54.80 -57.11
N ARG A 471 1.17 -55.31 -56.55
CA ARG A 471 2.06 -56.32 -57.16
C ARG A 471 3.10 -56.82 -56.14
N SER A 472 3.36 -58.13 -56.21
CA SER A 472 4.29 -58.95 -55.45
C SER A 472 5.75 -58.45 -55.46
N LEU A 473 6.46 -58.57 -54.33
CA LEU A 473 7.68 -59.40 -54.20
C LEU A 473 8.18 -59.41 -52.73
N ASN A 474 8.57 -60.60 -52.26
CA ASN A 474 9.26 -60.81 -50.99
C ASN A 474 10.58 -60.03 -50.92
N HIS A 475 10.84 -59.33 -49.81
CA HIS A 475 12.10 -59.44 -49.09
C HIS A 475 11.99 -58.83 -47.69
N ASP A 476 12.38 -59.63 -46.69
CA ASP A 476 12.53 -59.24 -45.30
C ASP A 476 13.63 -58.18 -45.13
N THR A 477 13.29 -57.07 -44.45
CA THR A 477 14.27 -56.24 -43.73
C THR A 477 13.53 -55.52 -42.58
N PRO A 478 14.05 -55.53 -41.33
CA PRO A 478 13.30 -55.03 -40.18
C PRO A 478 13.35 -53.50 -40.14
N GLY A 479 12.36 -52.88 -40.77
CA GLY A 479 12.15 -51.44 -40.70
C GLY A 479 11.78 -51.00 -39.29
N ILE A 480 12.57 -50.08 -38.74
CA ILE A 480 12.27 -49.31 -37.54
C ILE A 480 10.90 -48.66 -37.71
N LYS A 481 9.87 -49.29 -37.14
CA LYS A 481 8.55 -48.67 -36.92
C LYS A 481 8.77 -47.52 -35.94
N ARG A 482 9.01 -46.31 -36.45
CA ARG A 482 8.83 -45.10 -35.63
C ARG A 482 7.36 -45.10 -35.21
N PRO A 483 7.03 -45.21 -33.92
CA PRO A 483 5.65 -45.15 -33.50
C PRO A 483 5.17 -43.73 -33.77
N VAL A 484 4.13 -43.60 -34.59
CA VAL A 484 3.29 -42.40 -34.59
C VAL A 484 2.88 -42.20 -33.12
N PRO A 485 3.26 -41.08 -32.46
CA PRO A 485 2.96 -40.92 -31.05
C PRO A 485 1.45 -40.93 -30.89
N ALA A 486 0.99 -41.93 -30.16
CA ALA A 486 -0.41 -42.19 -29.92
C ALA A 486 -1.10 -40.93 -29.37
N ILE A 487 -2.22 -40.61 -29.99
CA ILE A 487 -3.22 -39.56 -29.71
C ILE A 487 -3.86 -39.72 -28.30
N ARG A 488 -3.23 -40.41 -27.34
CA ARG A 488 -3.95 -41.08 -26.25
C ARG A 488 -3.95 -40.40 -24.88
N ASP A 489 -3.18 -39.34 -24.63
CA ASP A 489 -3.30 -38.65 -23.33
C ASP A 489 -3.30 -37.13 -23.47
N ARG A 490 -4.49 -36.52 -23.36
CA ARG A 490 -4.64 -35.05 -23.25
C ARG A 490 -4.23 -34.61 -21.84
N TRP A 491 -2.98 -34.85 -21.45
CA TRP A 491 -2.48 -34.47 -20.12
C TRP A 491 -2.57 -32.96 -19.90
N LEU A 492 -2.31 -32.16 -20.94
CA LEU A 492 -2.50 -30.70 -20.91
C LEU A 492 -3.95 -30.30 -20.57
N ARG A 493 -4.94 -31.01 -21.13
CA ARG A 493 -6.36 -30.80 -20.79
C ARG A 493 -6.64 -31.11 -19.32
N LYS A 494 -6.12 -32.22 -18.81
CA LYS A 494 -6.28 -32.61 -17.39
C LYS A 494 -5.70 -31.51 -16.49
N LEU A 495 -4.51 -30.99 -16.81
CA LEU A 495 -3.88 -29.88 -16.12
C LEU A 495 -4.76 -28.60 -16.16
N LEU A 496 -5.27 -28.22 -17.33
CA LEU A 496 -6.15 -27.04 -17.47
C LEU A 496 -7.44 -27.19 -16.66
N VAL A 497 -8.03 -28.38 -16.60
CA VAL A 497 -9.20 -28.65 -15.75
C VAL A 497 -8.87 -28.54 -14.26
N VAL A 498 -7.68 -28.99 -13.83
CA VAL A 498 -7.22 -28.78 -12.44
C VAL A 498 -7.07 -27.29 -12.14
N ILE A 499 -6.55 -26.49 -13.07
CA ILE A 499 -6.47 -25.03 -12.91
C ILE A 499 -7.87 -24.40 -12.86
N CYS A 500 -8.82 -24.86 -13.68
CA CYS A 500 -10.22 -24.42 -13.59
C CYS A 500 -10.81 -24.67 -12.19
N ILE A 501 -10.56 -25.85 -11.62
CA ILE A 501 -11.00 -26.19 -10.27
C ILE A 501 -10.35 -25.24 -9.26
N ALA A 502 -9.05 -24.98 -9.38
CA ALA A 502 -8.35 -24.05 -8.49
C ALA A 502 -8.93 -22.62 -8.54
N VAL A 503 -9.26 -22.10 -9.74
CA VAL A 503 -9.92 -20.80 -9.91
C VAL A 503 -11.30 -20.79 -9.25
N CYS A 504 -12.11 -21.83 -9.46
CA CYS A 504 -13.43 -21.97 -8.82
C CYS A 504 -13.30 -22.06 -7.29
N CYS A 505 -12.35 -22.83 -6.77
CA CYS A 505 -12.08 -22.93 -5.33
C CYS A 505 -11.71 -21.56 -4.75
N LYS A 506 -10.82 -20.82 -5.43
CA LYS A 506 -10.42 -19.47 -5.00
C LYS A 506 -11.62 -18.50 -4.98
N HIS A 507 -12.48 -18.55 -6.00
CA HIS A 507 -13.72 -17.79 -6.05
C HIS A 507 -14.67 -18.12 -4.89
N PHE A 508 -14.93 -19.41 -4.64
CA PHE A 508 -15.80 -19.83 -3.54
C PHE A 508 -15.23 -19.46 -2.16
N MET A 509 -13.91 -19.49 -1.98
CA MET A 509 -13.27 -19.00 -0.75
C MET A 509 -13.54 -17.50 -0.55
N ASN A 510 -13.42 -16.69 -1.61
CA ASN A 510 -13.74 -15.27 -1.54
C ASN A 510 -15.23 -15.05 -1.21
N CYS A 511 -16.16 -15.75 -1.89
CA CYS A 511 -17.58 -15.69 -1.58
C CYS A 511 -17.89 -16.08 -0.13
N ARG A 512 -17.25 -17.15 0.39
CA ARG A 512 -17.43 -17.60 1.78
C ARG A 512 -16.97 -16.54 2.77
N ALA A 513 -15.85 -15.86 2.49
CA ALA A 513 -15.36 -14.78 3.33
C ALA A 513 -16.38 -13.61 3.38
N LEU A 514 -16.96 -13.25 2.23
CA LEU A 514 -17.97 -12.20 2.12
C LEU A 514 -19.29 -12.56 2.83
N ILE A 515 -19.74 -13.81 2.70
CA ILE A 515 -20.92 -14.32 3.42
C ILE A 515 -20.76 -14.14 4.93
N LYS A 516 -19.59 -14.52 5.45
CA LYS A 516 -19.28 -14.41 6.88
C LYS A 516 -19.16 -12.95 7.33
N ALA A 517 -18.57 -12.10 6.49
CA ALA A 517 -18.38 -10.68 6.79
C ALA A 517 -19.70 -9.90 6.89
N TYR A 518 -20.61 -10.10 5.93
CA TYR A 518 -21.80 -9.25 5.76
C TYR A 518 -23.14 -9.98 5.99
N GLU A 519 -23.10 -11.18 6.60
CA GLU A 519 -24.28 -12.00 6.89
C GLU A 519 -25.20 -12.19 5.67
N MET A 520 -24.60 -12.66 4.56
CA MET A 520 -25.30 -12.72 3.27
C MET A 520 -25.75 -14.14 2.92
N ASN A 521 -26.88 -14.26 2.22
CA ASN A 521 -27.26 -15.51 1.55
C ASN A 521 -26.79 -15.46 0.08
N PRO A 522 -25.91 -16.36 -0.39
CA PRO A 522 -25.37 -16.33 -1.76
C PRO A 522 -26.42 -16.44 -2.86
N PHE A 523 -27.53 -17.14 -2.61
CA PHE A 523 -28.58 -17.36 -3.61
C PHE A 523 -29.53 -16.17 -3.73
N ILE A 524 -29.71 -15.40 -2.66
CA ILE A 524 -30.65 -14.28 -2.61
C ILE A 524 -29.91 -12.96 -2.84
N HIS A 525 -28.75 -12.80 -2.21
CA HIS A 525 -28.09 -11.51 -2.09
C HIS A 525 -27.03 -11.24 -3.15
N PHE A 526 -26.51 -12.28 -3.82
CA PHE A 526 -25.50 -12.11 -4.87
C PHE A 526 -25.38 -13.30 -5.85
N PRO A 527 -26.50 -13.80 -6.43
CA PRO A 527 -26.45 -14.93 -7.34
C PRO A 527 -25.58 -14.66 -8.58
N GLY A 528 -25.65 -13.44 -9.14
CA GLY A 528 -24.83 -13.04 -10.29
C GLY A 528 -23.33 -13.08 -10.00
N TYR A 529 -22.90 -12.58 -8.84
CA TYR A 529 -21.48 -12.61 -8.47
C TYR A 529 -20.99 -14.03 -8.12
N SER A 530 -21.78 -14.82 -7.40
CA SER A 530 -21.38 -16.17 -6.95
C SER A 530 -21.35 -17.20 -8.09
N LEU A 531 -22.34 -17.20 -8.98
CA LEU A 531 -22.53 -18.27 -9.96
C LEU A 531 -21.87 -18.01 -11.31
N SER A 532 -21.63 -16.76 -11.71
CA SER A 532 -21.14 -16.45 -13.07
C SER A 532 -19.80 -17.10 -13.38
N VAL A 533 -18.81 -17.02 -12.47
CA VAL A 533 -17.47 -17.60 -12.71
C VAL A 533 -17.54 -19.14 -12.85
N PRO A 534 -18.12 -19.89 -11.90
CA PRO A 534 -18.27 -21.35 -12.06
C PRO A 534 -19.02 -21.76 -13.32
N VAL A 535 -20.11 -21.05 -13.66
CA VAL A 535 -20.92 -21.36 -14.86
C VAL A 535 -20.13 -21.14 -16.14
N LEU A 536 -19.39 -20.01 -16.26
CA LEU A 536 -18.56 -19.72 -17.43
C LEU A 536 -17.43 -20.75 -17.58
N VAL A 537 -16.77 -21.12 -16.49
CA VAL A 537 -15.71 -22.14 -16.49
C VAL A 537 -16.26 -23.52 -16.88
N ALA A 538 -17.40 -23.94 -16.29
CA ALA A 538 -18.05 -25.19 -16.63
C ALA A 538 -18.50 -25.22 -18.10
N TYR A 539 -19.07 -24.11 -18.59
CA TYR A 539 -19.44 -23.94 -19.99
C TYR A 539 -18.23 -24.03 -20.92
N ALA A 540 -17.10 -23.40 -20.56
CA ALA A 540 -15.85 -23.48 -21.32
C ALA A 540 -15.35 -24.93 -21.41
N VAL A 541 -15.29 -25.65 -20.29
CA VAL A 541 -14.87 -27.06 -20.25
C VAL A 541 -15.81 -27.95 -21.08
N TYR A 542 -17.12 -27.75 -20.96
CA TYR A 542 -18.12 -28.52 -21.73
C TYR A 542 -18.00 -28.25 -23.23
N LYS A 543 -18.01 -26.97 -23.63
CA LYS A 543 -18.03 -26.60 -25.04
C LYS A 543 -16.75 -27.02 -25.76
N THR A 544 -15.60 -26.93 -25.09
CA THR A 544 -14.31 -27.31 -25.67
C THR A 544 -14.03 -28.82 -25.60
N ARG A 545 -14.88 -29.62 -24.92
CA ARG A 545 -14.80 -31.10 -24.91
C ARG A 545 -15.38 -31.75 -26.17
N SER A 546 -16.39 -31.14 -26.79
CA SER A 546 -17.15 -31.75 -27.89
C SER A 546 -16.31 -31.94 -29.17
N ASN A 547 -16.15 -33.21 -29.57
CA ASN A 547 -15.66 -33.68 -30.87
C ASN A 547 -16.75 -33.56 -31.95
N ASN A 548 -17.40 -32.40 -32.10
CA ASN A 548 -18.25 -32.23 -33.27
C ASN A 548 -17.34 -32.11 -34.50
N ARG A 549 -17.23 -33.22 -35.25
CA ARG A 549 -16.86 -33.18 -36.67
C ARG A 549 -17.75 -32.12 -37.32
N PRO A 550 -17.22 -31.21 -38.15
CA PRO A 550 -18.08 -30.38 -38.97
C PRO A 550 -18.98 -31.33 -39.76
N ARG A 551 -20.31 -31.20 -39.58
CA ARG A 551 -21.25 -31.78 -40.54
C ARG A 551 -21.00 -31.04 -41.85
N HIS A 552 -20.52 -31.79 -42.84
CA HIS A 552 -20.36 -31.34 -44.21
C HIS A 552 -21.65 -30.75 -44.76
#